data_AF-A0A844GWU0-F1
#
_entry.id   AF-A0A844GWU0-F1
#
_cell.length_a   1.000
_cell.length_b   1.000
_cell.length_c   1.000
_cell.angle_alpha   90.00
_cell.angle_beta   90.00
_cell.angle_gamma   90.00
#
_symmetry.space_group_name_H-M   'P 1'
#
loop_
_entity.id
_entity.type
_entity.pdbx_description
1 polymer ?
#
loop_
_entity_poly.entity_id
_entity_poly.type
_entity_poly.pdbx_seq_one_letter_code
_entity_poly.pdbx_strand_id
1 'polypeptide(L)'
;MSTTINTTGWSHTEIEISQKVLKKAYQRETETLMAQVRNQIEDMSDMEQLWQIHDLLSAKRYDLDGKYDTREGMLVFTFAQLLKEGWISLEELTGLDSIKLGKISSLSKM
;
A
#
# COMPACT_ATOMS: atom_id res chain seq x y z
N MET A 1 11.10 19.96 21.78
CA MET A 1 11.00 20.17 20.33
C MET A 1 9.53 20.27 19.98
N SER A 2 9.10 21.41 19.45
CA SER A 2 7.68 21.69 19.20
C SER A 2 7.22 20.94 17.96
N THR A 3 6.41 19.89 18.15
CA THR A 3 5.80 19.15 17.05
C THR A 3 4.66 19.98 16.49
N THR A 4 4.88 20.63 15.36
CA THR A 4 3.83 21.32 14.61
C THR A 4 2.86 20.26 14.09
N ILE A 5 1.65 20.24 14.65
CA ILE A 5 0.53 19.41 14.23
C ILE A 5 -0.25 20.15 13.14
N ASN A 6 -0.40 19.54 11.98
CA ASN A 6 -1.25 20.08 10.92
C ASN A 6 -2.74 19.98 11.33
N THR A 7 -3.62 20.69 10.62
CA THR A 7 -5.07 20.70 10.83
C THR A 7 -5.73 19.31 10.75
N THR A 8 -5.03 18.30 10.24
CA THR A 8 -5.46 16.90 10.12
C THR A 8 -5.01 16.01 11.29
N GLY A 9 -4.20 16.53 12.23
CA GLY A 9 -3.70 15.78 13.39
C GLY A 9 -2.48 14.88 13.11
N TRP A 10 -1.81 15.07 11.98
CA TRP A 10 -0.54 14.44 11.65
C TRP A 10 0.64 15.37 11.94
N SER A 11 1.67 14.81 12.57
CA SER A 11 2.95 15.49 12.74
C SER A 11 3.86 15.31 11.53
N HIS A 12 4.84 16.20 11.38
CA HIS A 12 5.85 16.09 10.32
C HIS A 12 6.56 14.73 10.29
N THR A 13 6.99 14.25 11.47
CA THR A 13 7.67 12.94 11.59
C THR A 13 6.75 11.78 11.19
N GLU A 14 5.47 11.81 11.56
CA GLU A 14 4.50 10.79 11.14
C GLU A 14 4.28 10.80 9.63
N ILE A 15 4.30 11.97 8.99
CA ILE A 15 4.18 12.10 7.53
C ILE A 15 5.41 11.51 6.84
N GLU A 16 6.62 11.79 7.34
CA GLU A 16 7.87 11.21 6.81
C GLU A 16 7.88 9.68 6.92
N ILE A 17 7.47 9.14 8.06
CA ILE A 17 7.30 7.69 8.27
C ILE A 17 6.29 7.14 7.26
N SER A 18 5.14 7.82 7.11
CA SER A 18 4.08 7.40 6.20
C SER A 18 4.56 7.31 4.76
N GLN A 19 5.24 8.34 4.27
CA GLN A 19 5.80 8.37 2.92
C GLN A 19 6.81 7.24 2.70
N LYS A 20 7.67 6.98 3.68
CA LYS A 20 8.67 5.90 3.61
C LYS A 20 8.00 4.52 3.54
N VAL A 21 6.98 4.28 4.36
CA VAL A 21 6.24 3.02 4.40
C VAL A 21 5.47 2.81 3.10
N LEU A 22 4.74 3.81 2.63
CA LEU A 22 3.98 3.73 1.37
C LEU A 22 4.88 3.45 0.17
N LYS A 23 6.02 4.15 0.08
CA LYS A 23 7.00 3.92 -0.99
C LYS A 23 7.51 2.48 -0.99
N LYS A 24 7.84 1.95 0.19
CA LYS A 24 8.34 0.58 0.35
C LYS A 24 7.28 -0.47 0.01
N ALA A 25 6.04 -0.24 0.44
CA ALA A 25 4.90 -1.10 0.11
C ALA A 25 4.65 -1.14 -1.40
N TYR A 26 4.62 0.02 -2.05
CA TYR A 26 4.45 0.13 -3.50
C TYR A 26 5.55 -0.61 -4.26
N GLN A 27 6.81 -0.46 -3.84
CA GLN A 27 7.92 -1.18 -4.42
C GLN A 27 7.75 -2.71 -4.29
N ARG A 28 7.43 -3.22 -3.09
CA ARG A 28 7.21 -4.66 -2.88
C ARG A 28 6.09 -5.20 -3.75
N GLU A 29 4.98 -4.48 -3.82
CA GLU A 29 3.82 -4.90 -4.61
C GLU A 29 4.13 -4.94 -6.10
N THR A 30 4.74 -3.87 -6.62
CA THR A 30 5.11 -3.80 -8.04
C THR A 30 6.17 -4.83 -8.41
N GLU A 31 7.17 -5.08 -7.55
CA GLU A 31 8.16 -6.15 -7.76
C GLU A 31 7.49 -7.53 -7.78
N THR A 32 6.53 -7.77 -6.89
CA THR A 32 5.76 -9.02 -6.85
C THR A 32 4.92 -9.20 -8.11
N LEU A 33 4.23 -8.14 -8.55
CA LEU A 33 3.44 -8.14 -9.78
C LEU A 33 4.33 -8.39 -11.01
N MET A 34 5.50 -7.75 -11.08
CA MET A 34 6.45 -7.97 -12.16
C MET A 34 6.94 -9.43 -12.20
N ALA A 35 7.26 -10.02 -11.06
CA ALA A 35 7.67 -11.43 -10.98
C ALA A 35 6.54 -12.36 -11.43
N GLN A 36 5.31 -12.10 -10.96
CA GLN A 36 4.12 -12.86 -11.37
C GLN A 36 3.90 -12.81 -12.89
N VAL A 37 3.99 -11.62 -13.49
CA VAL A 37 3.80 -11.43 -14.95
C VAL A 37 4.91 -12.12 -15.73
N ARG A 38 6.17 -12.03 -15.28
CA ARG A 38 7.29 -12.74 -15.93
C ARG A 38 7.06 -14.25 -15.97
N ASN A 39 6.67 -14.84 -14.84
CA ASN A 39 6.39 -16.28 -14.77
C ASN A 39 5.23 -16.67 -15.71
N GLN A 40 4.15 -15.87 -15.75
CA GLN A 40 3.03 -16.13 -16.67
C GLN A 40 3.43 -16.05 -18.15
N ILE A 41 4.33 -15.14 -18.51
CA ILE A 41 4.86 -15.01 -19.88
C ILE A 41 5.75 -16.21 -20.22
N GLU A 42 6.58 -16.67 -19.29
CA GLU A 42 7.47 -17.82 -19.50
C GLU A 42 6.68 -19.13 -19.67
N ASP A 43 5.55 -19.29 -18.96
CA ASP A 43 4.65 -20.45 -19.04
C ASP A 43 3.59 -20.34 -20.16
N MET A 44 3.62 -19.28 -20.95
CA MET A 44 2.61 -19.01 -21.97
C MET A 44 2.74 -19.95 -23.19
N SER A 45 1.65 -20.63 -23.53
CA SER A 45 1.51 -21.54 -24.67
C SER A 45 0.50 -21.08 -25.72
N ASP A 46 -0.35 -20.09 -25.43
CA ASP A 46 -1.38 -19.61 -26.35
C ASP A 46 -1.69 -18.10 -26.22
N MET A 47 -2.55 -17.61 -27.13
CA MET A 47 -2.97 -16.21 -27.17
C MET A 47 -4.01 -15.84 -26.10
N GLU A 48 -4.73 -16.81 -25.53
CA GLU A 48 -5.72 -16.54 -24.48
C GLU A 48 -5.02 -16.11 -23.19
N GLN A 49 -3.92 -16.78 -22.84
CA GLN A 49 -3.06 -16.41 -21.72
C GLN A 49 -2.49 -14.99 -21.84
N LEU A 50 -2.18 -14.53 -23.06
CA LEU A 50 -1.76 -13.15 -23.29
C LEU A 50 -2.87 -12.14 -22.94
N TRP A 51 -4.12 -12.44 -23.29
CA TRP A 51 -5.27 -11.60 -22.92
C TRP A 51 -5.53 -11.62 -21.41
N GLN A 52 -5.35 -12.77 -20.75
CA GLN A 52 -5.44 -12.85 -19.29
C GLN A 52 -4.39 -11.97 -18.59
N ILE A 53 -3.16 -11.92 -19.10
CA ILE A 53 -2.11 -11.02 -18.59
C ILE A 53 -2.52 -9.55 -18.80
N HIS A 54 -3.06 -9.21 -19.97
CA HIS A 54 -3.56 -7.86 -20.25
C HIS A 54 -4.66 -7.43 -19.26
N ASP A 55 -5.63 -8.31 -19.01
CA ASP A 55 -6.76 -8.02 -18.13
C ASP A 55 -6.30 -7.91 -16.67
N LEU A 56 -5.38 -8.77 -16.24
CA LEU A 56 -4.71 -8.69 -14.94
C LEU A 56 -4.00 -7.33 -14.77
N LEU A 57 -3.20 -6.90 -15.75
CA LEU A 57 -2.48 -5.63 -15.70
C LEU A 57 -3.43 -4.43 -15.70
N SER A 58 -4.53 -4.51 -16.45
CA SER A 58 -5.56 -3.47 -16.49
C SER A 58 -6.24 -3.31 -15.12
N ALA A 59 -6.61 -4.43 -14.48
CA ALA A 59 -7.17 -4.42 -13.14
C ALA A 59 -6.17 -3.90 -12.09
N LYS A 60 -4.91 -4.35 -12.17
CA LYS A 60 -3.86 -3.94 -11.23
C LYS A 60 -3.51 -2.46 -11.34
N ARG A 61 -3.56 -1.88 -12.54
CA ARG A 61 -3.37 -0.44 -12.72
C ARG A 61 -4.42 0.36 -11.96
N TYR A 62 -5.70 0.00 -12.11
CA TYR A 62 -6.78 0.67 -11.40
C TYR A 62 -6.65 0.55 -9.88
N ASP A 63 -6.29 -0.65 -9.40
CA ASP A 63 -6.05 -0.90 -7.97
C ASP A 63 -4.90 -0.04 -7.42
N LEU A 64 -3.75 -0.04 -8.10
CA LEU A 64 -2.57 0.73 -7.68
C LEU A 64 -2.82 2.25 -7.67
N ASP A 65 -3.52 2.77 -8.67
CA ASP A 65 -3.84 4.19 -8.78
C ASP A 65 -4.76 4.67 -7.64
N GLY A 66 -5.67 3.82 -7.17
CA GLY A 66 -6.59 4.15 -6.08
C GLY A 66 -6.05 3.86 -4.67
N LYS A 67 -5.21 2.83 -4.53
CA LYS A 67 -4.80 2.30 -3.23
C LYS A 67 -3.82 3.18 -2.49
N TYR A 68 -2.81 3.74 -3.16
CA TYR A 68 -1.72 4.48 -2.53
C TYR A 68 -2.06 5.97 -2.31
N ASP A 69 -3.17 6.22 -1.63
CA ASP A 69 -3.63 7.57 -1.32
C ASP A 69 -2.79 8.20 -0.20
N THR A 70 -2.04 9.26 -0.54
CA THR A 70 -1.15 9.97 0.38
C THR A 70 -1.83 11.13 1.11
N ARG A 71 -3.13 11.37 0.90
CA ARG A 71 -3.86 12.42 1.62
C ARG A 71 -3.95 12.05 3.10
N GLU A 72 -3.60 12.98 3.97
CA GLU A 72 -3.52 12.76 5.44
C GLU A 72 -4.81 12.18 6.04
N GLY A 73 -5.98 12.57 5.51
CA GLY A 73 -7.27 12.02 5.94
C GLY A 73 -7.54 10.57 5.51
N MET A 74 -6.83 10.08 4.49
CA MET A 74 -6.98 8.73 3.94
C MET A 74 -5.91 7.75 4.45
N LEU A 75 -4.78 8.24 4.97
CA LEU A 75 -3.65 7.40 5.40
C LEU A 75 -4.03 6.24 6.33
N VAL A 76 -4.97 6.46 7.27
CA VAL A 76 -5.44 5.40 8.17
C VAL A 76 -6.09 4.24 7.39
N PHE A 77 -6.91 4.56 6.39
CA PHE A 77 -7.56 3.56 5.53
C PHE A 77 -6.55 2.90 4.60
N THR A 78 -5.65 3.69 3.99
CA THR A 78 -4.56 3.19 3.14
C THR A 78 -3.71 2.16 3.90
N PHE A 79 -3.26 2.47 5.12
CA PHE A 79 -2.46 1.54 5.91
C PHE A 79 -3.25 0.30 6.33
N ALA A 80 -4.54 0.44 6.67
CA ALA A 80 -5.37 -0.71 7.01
C ALA A 80 -5.52 -1.67 5.83
N GLN A 81 -5.73 -1.16 4.61
CA GLN A 81 -5.79 -1.95 3.40
C GLN A 81 -4.44 -2.63 3.12
N LEU A 82 -3.32 -1.91 3.16
CA LEU A 82 -1.99 -2.48 2.93
C LEU A 82 -1.60 -3.53 3.97
N LEU A 83 -2.04 -3.38 5.22
CA LEU A 83 -1.83 -4.37 6.27
C LEU A 83 -2.67 -5.63 6.04
N LYS A 84 -3.93 -5.46 5.61
CA LYS A 84 -4.84 -6.56 5.24
C LYS A 84 -4.31 -7.36 4.05
N GLU A 85 -3.76 -6.68 3.06
CA GLU A 85 -3.13 -7.29 1.88
C GLU A 85 -1.72 -7.84 2.14
N GLY A 86 -1.13 -7.57 3.31
CA GLY A 86 0.19 -8.06 3.71
C GLY A 86 1.38 -7.32 3.08
N TRP A 87 1.16 -6.15 2.47
CA TRP A 87 2.23 -5.33 1.88
C TRP A 87 3.09 -4.60 2.92
N ILE A 88 2.51 -4.38 4.11
CA ILE A 88 3.19 -3.79 5.27
C ILE A 88 2.92 -4.61 6.53
N SER A 89 3.75 -4.40 7.54
CA SER A 89 3.54 -4.88 8.91
C SER A 89 3.31 -3.72 9.88
N LEU A 90 2.68 -4.00 11.03
CA LEU A 90 2.48 -2.98 12.07
C LEU A 90 3.79 -2.41 12.61
N GLU A 91 4.87 -3.20 12.61
CA GLU A 91 6.19 -2.78 13.04
C GLU A 91 6.77 -1.67 12.15
N GLU A 92 6.42 -1.67 10.86
CA GLU A 92 6.87 -0.63 9.93
C GLU A 92 6.19 0.72 10.18
N LEU A 93 5.09 0.73 10.93
CA LEU A 93 4.35 1.92 11.35
C LEU A 93 4.82 2.46 12.72
N THR A 94 5.89 1.89 13.29
CA THR A 94 6.45 2.33 14.58
C THR A 94 6.86 3.81 14.49
N GLY A 95 6.34 4.62 15.42
CA GLY A 95 6.52 6.08 15.44
C GLY A 95 5.24 6.86 15.13
N LEU A 96 4.18 6.17 14.69
CA LEU A 96 2.82 6.71 14.66
C LEU A 96 2.20 6.74 16.05
N ASP A 97 1.30 7.71 16.25
CA ASP A 97 0.51 7.78 17.48
C ASP A 97 -0.29 6.49 17.73
N SER A 98 -0.32 6.07 19.00
CA SER A 98 -0.96 4.82 19.44
C SER A 98 -2.44 4.72 19.06
N ILE A 99 -3.17 5.84 19.04
CA ILE A 99 -4.58 5.87 18.64
C ILE A 99 -4.71 5.58 17.14
N LYS A 100 -3.81 6.12 16.32
CA LYS A 100 -3.78 5.85 14.87
C LYS A 100 -3.46 4.39 14.59
N LEU A 101 -2.45 3.83 15.26
CA LEU A 101 -2.10 2.41 15.16
C LEU A 101 -3.27 1.49 15.54
N GLY A 102 -3.98 1.81 16.62
CA GLY A 102 -5.17 1.05 17.05
C GLY A 102 -6.30 1.07 16.01
N LYS A 103 -6.53 2.21 15.34
CA LYS A 103 -7.50 2.32 14.24
C LYS A 103 -7.08 1.49 13.03
N ILE A 104 -5.82 1.60 12.60
CA ILE A 104 -5.27 0.85 11.46
C ILE A 104 -5.41 -0.66 11.71
N SER A 105 -5.02 -1.15 12.89
CA SER A 105 -5.11 -2.57 13.22
C SER A 105 -6.56 -3.07 13.24
N SER A 106 -7.49 -2.29 13.79
CA SER A 106 -8.91 -2.65 13.81
C SER A 106 -9.50 -2.71 12.39
N LEU A 107 -9.25 -1.69 11.58
CA LEU A 107 -9.75 -1.61 10.20
C LEU A 107 -9.17 -2.71 9.30
N SER A 108 -7.93 -3.13 9.52
CA SER A 108 -7.31 -4.22 8.73
C SER A 108 -7.97 -5.59 8.91
N LYS A 109 -8.74 -5.77 9.99
CA LYS A 109 -9.43 -7.01 10.33
C LYS A 109 -10.89 -7.04 9.89
N MET A 110 -11.41 -5.92 9.39
CA MET A 110 -12.74 -5.81 8.79
C MET A 110 -12.66 -6.23 7.31
#